data_AF-A0A059BAL0-F1
#
_entry.id   AF-A0A059BAL0-F1
#
_cell.length_a   1.000
_cell.length_b   1.000
_cell.length_c   1.000
_cell.angle_alpha   90.00
_cell.angle_beta   90.00
_cell.angle_gamma   90.00
#
_symmetry.space_group_name_H-M   'P 1'
#
loop_
_entity.id
_entity.type
_entity.pdbx_description
1 polymer ?
#
loop_
_entity_poly.entity_id
_entity_poly.type
_entity_poly.pdbx_seq_one_letter_code
_entity_poly.pdbx_strand_id
1 'polypeptide(L)'
;MDRAFNQLVYEGRKRNRITSTFNKVGWNNIRAEFIKQSRYQYNLLQLKNNVNKLRRRYGSFKKLILQSSFGWENVNKTIVVNNPSIWDSHINACFKFRSF
;
A
#
# COMPACT_ATOMS: atom_id res chain seq x y z
N MET A 1 -9.08 2.71 -1.38
CA MET A 1 -7.85 3.29 -1.97
C MET A 1 -7.98 3.07 -3.46
N ASP A 2 -7.80 4.11 -4.26
CA ASP A 2 -8.08 4.09 -5.69
C ASP A 2 -7.08 3.19 -6.45
N ARG A 3 -7.56 2.35 -7.38
CA ARG A 3 -6.71 1.41 -8.14
C ARG A 3 -5.77 2.15 -9.09
N ALA A 4 -6.22 3.24 -9.72
CA ALA A 4 -5.40 4.08 -10.58
C ALA A 4 -4.31 4.80 -9.76
N PHE A 5 -4.63 5.25 -8.55
CA PHE A 5 -3.64 5.82 -7.64
C PHE A 5 -2.49 4.85 -7.34
N ASN A 6 -2.80 3.60 -7.00
CA ASN A 6 -1.77 2.60 -6.68
C ASN A 6 -0.84 2.34 -7.88
N GLN A 7 -1.40 2.25 -9.08
CA GLN A 7 -0.63 2.05 -10.30
C GLN A 7 0.30 3.24 -10.58
N LEU A 8 -0.20 4.46 -10.44
CA LEU A 8 0.57 5.68 -10.66
C LEU A 8 1.73 5.85 -9.68
N VAL A 9 1.51 5.50 -8.41
CA VAL A 9 2.57 5.51 -7.40
C VAL A 9 3.64 4.46 -7.70
N TYR A 10 3.24 3.29 -8.21
CA TYR A 10 4.17 2.24 -8.62
C TYR A 10 5.05 2.68 -9.81
N GLU A 11 4.43 3.20 -10.88
CA GLU A 11 5.16 3.70 -12.05
C GLU A 11 6.05 4.90 -11.71
N GLY A 12 5.54 5.82 -10.88
CA GLY A 12 6.32 6.95 -10.39
C GLY A 12 7.56 6.52 -9.61
N ARG A 13 7.45 5.49 -8.75
CA ARG A 13 8.60 4.94 -8.01
C ARG A 13 9.60 4.23 -8.92
N LYS A 14 9.12 3.51 -9.93
CA LYS A 14 9.99 2.85 -10.93
C LYS A 14 10.86 3.87 -11.68
N ARG A 15 10.35 5.08 -11.90
CA ARG A 15 11.08 6.21 -12.52
C ARG A 15 11.98 6.97 -11.54
N ASN A 16 11.60 7.06 -10.27
CA ASN A 16 12.32 7.82 -9.24
C ASN A 16 13.16 6.91 -8.30
N ARG A 17 14.00 6.05 -8.88
CA ARG A 17 14.74 4.95 -8.22
C ARG A 17 15.67 5.33 -7.06
N ILE A 18 15.96 6.62 -6.86
CA ILE A 18 17.07 7.09 -6.02
C ILE A 18 16.62 7.43 -4.58
N THR A 19 15.33 7.71 -4.33
CA THR A 19 14.87 8.21 -3.02
C THR A 19 13.61 7.50 -2.50
N SER A 20 13.51 7.37 -1.17
CA SER A 20 12.35 6.76 -0.48
C SER A 20 11.05 7.57 -0.66
N THR A 21 11.17 8.84 -1.08
CA THR A 21 10.13 9.83 -1.29
C THR A 21 10.27 10.51 -2.66
N PHE A 22 9.18 11.09 -3.17
CA PHE A 22 9.22 11.90 -4.40
C PHE A 22 9.67 13.33 -4.09
N ASN A 23 10.46 13.93 -4.98
CA ASN A 23 10.76 15.36 -4.93
C ASN A 23 9.53 16.19 -5.37
N LYS A 24 9.59 17.53 -5.29
CA LYS A 24 8.46 18.41 -5.61
C LYS A 24 7.93 18.19 -7.04
N VAL A 25 8.84 18.03 -8.00
CA VAL A 25 8.50 17.76 -9.41
C VAL A 25 7.80 16.41 -9.56
N GLY A 26 8.33 15.36 -8.93
CA GLY A 26 7.75 14.02 -8.95
C GLY A 26 6.33 14.00 -8.35
N TRP A 27 6.09 14.71 -7.26
CA TRP A 27 4.74 14.83 -6.69
C TRP A 27 3.77 15.56 -7.62
N ASN A 28 4.20 16.63 -8.28
CA ASN A 28 3.37 17.36 -9.23
C ASN A 28 3.03 16.50 -10.46
N ASN A 29 3.99 15.73 -10.96
CA ASN A 29 3.76 14.81 -12.08
C ASN A 29 2.78 13.69 -11.72
N ILE A 30 2.95 13.06 -10.55
CA ILE A 30 1.99 12.05 -10.05
C ILE A 30 0.60 12.65 -9.89
N ARG A 31 0.50 13.89 -9.39
CA ARG A 31 -0.78 14.59 -9.25
C ARG A 31 -1.42 14.85 -10.61
N ALA A 32 -0.68 15.37 -11.57
CA ALA A 32 -1.19 15.67 -12.92
C ALA A 32 -1.71 14.40 -13.60
N GLU A 33 -0.93 13.32 -13.56
CA GLU A 33 -1.35 12.03 -14.11
C GLU A 33 -2.54 11.42 -13.36
N PHE A 34 -2.59 11.55 -12.03
CA PHE A 34 -3.73 11.08 -11.25
C PHE A 34 -5.02 11.82 -11.57
N ILE A 35 -4.95 13.14 -11.74
CA ILE A 35 -6.10 13.96 -12.15
C ILE A 35 -6.51 13.64 -13.59
N LYS A 36 -5.56 13.32 -14.47
CA LYS A 36 -5.85 12.92 -15.86
C LYS A 36 -6.54 11.55 -15.94
N GLN A 37 -6.13 10.61 -15.10
CA GLN A 37 -6.59 9.22 -15.13
C GLN A 37 -7.78 8.95 -14.21
N SER A 38 -8.07 9.85 -13.27
CA SER A 38 -9.19 9.72 -12.32
C SER A 38 -10.11 10.92 -12.41
N ARG A 39 -11.35 10.77 -11.93
CA ARG A 39 -12.28 11.90 -11.79
C ARG A 39 -12.01 12.72 -10.52
N TYR A 40 -10.94 12.42 -9.78
CA TYR A 40 -10.70 12.95 -8.45
C TYR A 40 -9.62 14.04 -8.45
N GLN A 41 -10.00 15.23 -8.00
CA GLN A 41 -9.15 16.42 -7.92
C GLN A 41 -8.36 16.48 -6.61
N TYR A 42 -7.48 15.50 -6.37
CA TYR A 42 -6.72 15.48 -5.13
C TYR A 42 -5.69 16.60 -5.07
N ASN A 43 -5.58 17.24 -3.91
CA ASN A 43 -4.48 18.12 -3.57
C ASN A 43 -3.23 17.31 -3.17
N LEU A 44 -2.08 17.99 -3.11
CA LEU A 44 -0.80 17.33 -2.83
C LEU A 44 -0.77 16.65 -1.46
N LEU A 45 -1.43 17.24 -0.46
CA LEU A 45 -1.51 16.70 0.90
C LEU A 45 -2.32 15.40 0.93
N GLN A 46 -3.46 15.35 0.24
CA GLN A 46 -4.29 14.17 0.10
C GLN A 46 -3.54 13.03 -0.61
N LEU A 47 -2.79 13.32 -1.67
CA LEU A 47 -1.93 12.35 -2.36
C LEU A 47 -0.83 11.81 -1.42
N LYS A 48 -0.10 12.70 -0.73
CA LYS A 48 0.93 12.31 0.24
C LYS A 48 0.36 11.44 1.36
N ASN A 49 -0.81 11.79 1.89
CA ASN A 49 -1.49 11.01 2.92
C ASN A 49 -1.88 9.61 2.41
N ASN A 50 -2.35 9.50 1.17
CA ASN A 50 -2.66 8.21 0.57
C ASN A 50 -1.40 7.36 0.30
N VAL A 51 -0.30 7.95 -0.18
CA VAL A 51 0.97 7.22 -0.30
C VAL A 51 1.45 6.74 1.07
N ASN A 52 1.31 7.55 2.11
CA ASN A 52 1.66 7.13 3.48
C ASN A 52 0.77 5.98 3.98
N LYS A 53 -0.55 6.03 3.73
CA LYS A 53 -1.46 4.92 4.05
C LYS A 53 -1.05 3.65 3.29
N LEU A 54 -0.73 3.75 2.01
CA LEU A 54 -0.26 2.62 1.21
C LEU A 54 1.04 2.04 1.76
N ARG A 55 2.01 2.90 2.11
CA ARG A 55 3.28 2.49 2.72
C ARG A 55 3.06 1.75 4.04
N ARG A 56 2.18 2.24 4.92
CA ARG A 56 1.83 1.57 6.18
C ARG A 56 1.22 0.19 5.94
N ARG A 57 0.23 0.10 5.03
CA ARG A 57 -0.41 -1.18 4.67
C ARG A 57 0.59 -2.18 4.08
N TYR A 58 1.45 -1.73 3.17
CA TYR A 58 2.51 -2.56 2.62
C TYR A 58 3.49 -3.03 3.69
N GLY A 59 3.84 -2.16 4.65
CA GLY A 59 4.67 -2.53 5.81
C GLY A 59 4.02 -3.63 6.67
N SER A 60 2.73 -3.49 7.00
CA SER A 60 1.97 -4.51 7.73
C SER A 60 1.90 -5.82 6.95
N PHE A 61 1.61 -5.75 5.65
CA PHE A 61 1.54 -6.91 4.77
C PHE A 61 2.90 -7.63 4.64
N LYS A 62 4.00 -6.88 4.51
CA LYS A 62 5.35 -7.44 4.48
C LYS A 62 5.68 -8.17 5.78
N LYS A 63 5.32 -7.61 6.94
CA LYS A 63 5.49 -8.29 8.23
C LYS A 63 4.67 -9.58 8.31
N LEU A 64 3.44 -9.56 7.78
CA LEU A 64 2.56 -10.73 7.74
C LEU A 64 3.16 -11.84 6.86
N ILE A 65 3.65 -11.54 5.65
CA ILE A 65 4.32 -12.52 4.79
C ILE A 65 5.62 -13.06 5.42
N LEU A 66 6.34 -12.25 6.18
CA LEU A 66 7.56 -12.70 6.87
C LEU A 66 7.28 -13.65 8.04
N GLN A 67 6.04 -13.72 8.53
CA GLN A 67 5.66 -14.76 9.48
C GLN A 67 5.55 -16.08 8.73
N SER A 68 6.36 -17.07 9.12
CA SER A 68 6.53 -18.38 8.46
C SER A 68 5.24 -19.17 8.21
N SER A 69 4.17 -18.82 8.91
CA SER A 69 2.85 -19.43 8.83
C SER A 69 1.96 -18.90 7.69
N PHE A 70 2.37 -17.83 7.01
CA PHE A 70 1.63 -17.22 5.90
C PHE A 70 2.37 -17.40 4.58
N GLY A 71 1.74 -18.09 3.63
CA GLY A 71 2.19 -18.23 2.26
C GLY A 71 1.57 -17.18 1.33
N TRP A 72 2.20 -16.98 0.17
CA TRP A 72 1.66 -16.12 -0.90
C TRP A 72 1.27 -16.97 -2.10
N GLU A 73 0.01 -16.89 -2.53
CA GLU A 73 -0.46 -17.51 -3.76
C GLU A 73 -0.41 -16.52 -4.92
N ASN A 74 0.50 -16.78 -5.86
CA ASN A 74 0.77 -15.86 -6.96
C ASN A 74 -0.36 -15.81 -8.02
N VAL A 75 -1.18 -16.86 -8.12
CA VAL A 75 -2.27 -16.96 -9.10
C VAL A 75 -3.42 -16.03 -8.73
N ASN A 76 -3.94 -16.15 -7.51
CA ASN A 76 -5.07 -15.35 -7.04
C ASN A 76 -4.64 -14.04 -6.36
N LYS A 77 -3.33 -13.84 -6.15
CA LYS A 77 -2.75 -12.70 -5.41
C LYS A 77 -3.33 -12.59 -4.00
N THR A 78 -3.43 -13.73 -3.34
CA THR A 78 -4.03 -13.91 -2.01
C THR A 78 -2.99 -14.49 -1.04
N ILE A 79 -3.21 -14.24 0.24
CA ILE A 79 -2.43 -14.87 1.30
C ILE A 79 -3.07 -16.22 1.61
N VAL A 80 -2.25 -17.28 1.59
CA VAL A 80 -2.67 -18.64 1.95
C VAL A 80 -2.11 -18.97 3.32
N VAL A 81 -2.91 -19.66 4.12
CA VAL A 81 -2.53 -20.06 5.48
C VAL A 81 -2.89 -21.51 5.64
N ASN A 82 -1.95 -22.29 6.17
CA ASN A 82 -2.12 -23.74 6.33
C ASN A 82 -3.21 -24.10 7.35
N ASN A 83 -3.50 -23.20 8.29
CA ASN A 83 -4.54 -23.38 9.31
C ASN A 83 -5.36 -22.08 9.51
N PRO A 84 -6.69 -22.10 9.33
CA PRO A 84 -7.56 -20.94 9.52
C PRO A 84 -7.42 -20.25 10.89
N SER A 85 -7.13 -21.00 11.96
CA SER A 85 -6.98 -20.45 13.31
C SER A 85 -5.81 -19.48 13.46
N ILE A 86 -4.82 -19.53 12.56
CA ILE A 86 -3.72 -18.56 12.49
C ILE A 86 -4.24 -17.18 12.06
N TRP A 87 -5.23 -17.13 11.15
CA TRP A 87 -5.87 -15.88 10.75
C TRP A 87 -6.60 -15.23 11.93
N ASP A 88 -7.40 -16.02 12.67
CA ASP A 88 -8.16 -15.52 13.81
C ASP A 88 -7.25 -14.99 14.93
N SER A 89 -6.17 -15.71 15.24
CA SER A 89 -5.15 -15.26 16.18
C SER A 89 -4.49 -13.95 15.74
N HIS A 90 -4.14 -13.83 14.46
CA HIS A 90 -3.52 -12.63 13.91
C HIS A 90 -4.47 -11.42 13.89
N ILE A 91 -5.75 -11.63 13.54
CA ILE A 91 -6.78 -10.59 13.56
C ILE A 91 -7.01 -10.10 15.00
N ASN A 92 -7.15 -11.03 15.96
CA ASN A 92 -7.34 -10.69 17.37
C ASN A 92 -6.14 -9.93 17.97
N ALA A 93 -4.90 -10.34 17.62
CA ALA A 93 -3.71 -9.60 18.02
C ALA A 93 -3.69 -8.18 17.42
N CYS A 94 -4.01 -8.04 16.13
CA CYS A 94 -4.06 -6.76 15.44
C CYS A 94 -5.19 -5.83 15.95
N PHE A 95 -6.33 -6.38 16.40
CA PHE A 95 -7.40 -5.61 17.04
C PHE A 95 -7.02 -5.12 18.44
N LYS A 96 -6.32 -5.93 19.24
CA LYS A 96 -5.80 -5.50 20.56
C LYS A 96 -4.80 -4.33 20.46
N PHE A 97 -4.09 -4.18 19.34
CA PHE A 97 -3.23 -3.02 19.08
C PHE A 97 -3.98 -1.77 18.60
N ARG A 98 -5.30 -1.85 18.37
CA ARG A 98 -6.12 -0.75 17.85
C ARG A 98 -6.99 -0.07 18.90
N SER A 99 -6.96 -0.55 20.16
CA SER A 99 -7.51 0.20 21.30
C SER A 99 -6.41 1.04 21.96
N PHE A 100 -6.25 2.26 21.48
CA PHE A 100 -5.68 3.40 22.20
C PHE A 100 -6.40 4.66 21.72
#